data_AF-A0A8T7LLQ5-F1
#
_entry.id   AF-A0A8T7LLQ5-F1
#
_cell.length_a   1.000
_cell.length_b   1.000
_cell.length_c   1.000
_cell.angle_alpha   90.00
_cell.angle_beta   90.00
_cell.angle_gamma   90.00
#
_symmetry.space_group_name_H-M   'P 1'
#
loop_
_entity.id
_entity.type
_entity.pdbx_description
1 polymer ?
#
loop_
_entity_poly.entity_id
_entity_poly.type
_entity_poly.pdbx_seq_one_letter_code
_entity_poly.pdbx_strand_id
1 'polypeptide(L)'
;MADSTGHSFISDRFPAGTSEKYIEAGTFLGYQGNYSGDPGNPVGVHLHFSIVRDDGNGHFTNELEIRNTLDPSPYLGLPLNAYKNRDQIPQCPSGDQEE
;
A
#
# COMPACT_ATOMS: atom_id res chain seq x y z
N MET A 1 2.32 -2.43 10.84
CA MET A 1 1.87 -1.04 11.05
C MET A 1 1.13 -0.99 12.36
N ALA A 2 1.75 -0.47 13.41
CA ALA A 2 1.16 -0.34 14.75
C ALA A 2 1.76 0.89 15.44
N ASP A 3 1.17 1.33 16.55
CA ASP A 3 1.80 2.33 17.44
C ASP A 3 2.86 1.70 18.37
N SER A 4 3.48 2.52 19.20
CA SER A 4 4.51 2.09 20.16
C SER A 4 4.00 1.17 21.26
N THR A 5 2.68 1.10 21.46
CA THR A 5 2.02 0.16 22.38
C THR A 5 1.56 -1.12 21.69
N GLY A 6 1.78 -1.23 20.38
CA GLY A 6 1.41 -2.40 19.59
C GLY A 6 -0.02 -2.35 19.06
N HIS A 7 -0.72 -1.21 19.15
CA HIS A 7 -2.06 -1.10 18.55
C HIS A 7 -1.95 -1.09 17.03
N SER A 8 -2.59 -2.06 16.38
CA SER A 8 -2.59 -2.19 14.92
C SER A 8 -3.24 -0.97 14.27
N PHE A 9 -2.62 -0.49 13.19
CA PHE A 9 -3.22 0.49 12.29
C PHE A 9 -3.86 -0.13 11.05
N ILE A 10 -3.74 -1.44 10.87
CA ILE A 10 -4.55 -2.18 9.90
C ILE A 10 -5.98 -2.26 10.44
N SER A 11 -6.97 -2.01 9.59
CA SER A 11 -8.38 -2.07 9.96
C SER A 11 -8.74 -3.45 10.50
N ASP A 12 -9.55 -3.50 11.57
CA ASP A 12 -10.07 -4.75 12.15
C ASP A 12 -10.89 -5.60 11.17
N ARG A 13 -11.26 -5.04 10.01
CA ARG A 13 -11.86 -5.79 8.90
C ARG A 13 -10.87 -6.78 8.25
N PHE A 14 -9.57 -6.61 8.46
CA PHE A 14 -8.50 -7.44 7.92
C PHE A 14 -7.59 -7.90 9.06
N PRO A 15 -8.09 -8.76 9.98
CA PRO A 15 -7.28 -9.26 11.08
C PRO A 15 -6.06 -10.04 10.56
N ALA A 16 -5.02 -10.14 11.39
CA ALA A 16 -3.84 -10.92 11.05
C ALA A 16 -4.22 -12.36 10.66
N GLY A 17 -3.65 -12.84 9.55
CA GLY A 17 -3.99 -14.14 8.96
C GLY A 17 -5.14 -14.11 7.93
N THR A 18 -5.69 -12.93 7.61
CA THR A 18 -6.62 -12.79 6.49
C THR A 18 -5.94 -13.13 5.17
N SER A 19 -6.54 -14.01 4.38
CA SER A 19 -6.14 -14.35 3.01
C SER A 19 -7.34 -14.34 2.07
N GLU A 20 -7.09 -14.14 0.77
CA GLU A 20 -8.11 -14.20 -0.31
C GLU A 20 -9.39 -13.38 -0.05
N LYS A 21 -9.27 -12.29 0.72
CA LYS A 21 -10.42 -11.44 1.03
C LYS A 21 -10.61 -10.40 -0.06
N TYR A 22 -11.71 -10.55 -0.79
CA TYR A 22 -12.14 -9.55 -1.76
C TYR A 22 -12.32 -8.17 -1.11
N ILE A 23 -11.87 -7.13 -1.82
CA ILE A 23 -12.08 -5.72 -1.49
C ILE A 23 -12.45 -4.95 -2.76
N GLU A 24 -13.27 -3.92 -2.59
CA GLU A 24 -13.60 -2.99 -3.67
C GLU A 24 -12.62 -1.81 -3.67
N ALA A 25 -12.48 -1.13 -4.81
CA ALA A 25 -11.71 0.10 -4.87
C ALA A 25 -12.24 1.13 -3.86
N GLY A 26 -11.35 1.82 -3.15
CA GLY A 26 -11.70 2.73 -2.06
C GLY A 26 -11.96 2.04 -0.72
N THR A 27 -11.85 0.72 -0.63
CA THR A 27 -11.93 0.02 0.67
C THR A 27 -10.82 0.51 1.60
N PHE A 28 -11.21 0.97 2.79
CA PHE A 28 -10.27 1.38 3.82
C PHE A 28 -9.52 0.18 4.40
N LEU A 29 -8.19 0.15 4.25
CA LEU A 29 -7.32 -0.94 4.73
C LEU A 29 -6.63 -0.61 6.05
N GLY A 30 -6.42 0.66 6.36
CA GLY A 30 -5.71 1.09 7.56
C GLY A 30 -5.00 2.43 7.38
N TYR A 31 -4.20 2.78 8.38
CA TYR A 31 -3.35 3.97 8.38
C TYR A 31 -1.87 3.59 8.30
N GLN A 32 -1.08 4.42 7.65
CA GLN A 32 0.37 4.30 7.71
C GLN A 32 0.86 4.58 9.13
N GLY A 33 1.67 3.68 9.68
CA GLY A 33 2.19 3.82 11.02
C GLY A 33 3.38 4.75 11.14
N ASN A 34 3.66 5.19 12.37
CA ASN A 34 4.78 6.05 12.74
C ASN A 34 5.79 5.36 13.67
N TYR A 35 5.65 4.05 13.93
CA TYR A 35 6.48 3.32 14.88
C TYR A 35 7.60 2.53 14.21
N SER A 36 8.84 2.99 14.36
CA SER A 36 10.06 2.37 13.80
C SER A 36 10.57 1.17 14.61
N GLY A 37 10.01 0.88 15.79
CA GLY A 37 10.51 -0.17 16.70
C GLY A 37 11.83 0.15 17.41
N ASP A 38 12.52 1.22 17.02
CA ASP A 38 13.77 1.70 17.61
C ASP A 38 13.71 3.24 17.80
N PRO A 39 13.66 3.73 19.06
CA PRO A 39 13.65 5.16 19.36
C PRO A 39 14.92 5.90 18.91
N GLY A 40 16.07 5.20 18.82
CA GLY A 40 17.35 5.76 18.40
C GLY A 40 17.56 5.74 16.88
N ASN A 41 16.78 4.93 16.17
CA ASN A 41 16.80 4.82 14.72
C ASN A 41 15.38 4.99 14.14
N PRO A 42 14.89 6.24 14.02
CA PRO A 42 13.59 6.52 13.42
C PRO A 42 13.67 6.33 11.90
N VAL A 43 13.70 5.09 11.42
CA VAL A 43 13.54 4.81 9.99
C VAL A 43 12.06 4.90 9.63
N GLY A 44 11.76 5.63 8.56
CA GLY A 44 10.42 5.83 8.03
C GLY A 44 9.76 4.50 7.71
N VAL A 45 8.75 4.14 8.50
CA VAL A 45 7.91 2.98 8.23
C VAL A 45 7.28 3.17 6.87
N HIS A 46 7.65 2.32 5.93
CA HIS A 46 7.11 2.30 4.58
C HIS A 46 6.25 1.06 4.42
N LEU A 47 5.07 1.24 3.85
CA LEU A 47 4.25 0.13 3.38
C LEU A 47 4.81 -0.30 2.03
N HIS A 48 5.33 -1.52 1.94
CA HIS A 48 5.57 -2.12 0.63
C HIS A 48 4.24 -2.64 0.09
N PHE A 49 3.86 -2.17 -1.08
CA PHE A 49 2.61 -2.52 -1.72
C PHE A 49 2.86 -2.82 -3.20
N SER A 50 2.50 -4.02 -3.61
CA SER A 50 2.62 -4.49 -4.99
C SER A 50 1.29 -5.07 -5.44
N ILE A 51 0.91 -4.74 -6.68
CA ILE A 51 -0.25 -5.33 -7.33
C ILE A 51 0.29 -6.38 -8.28
N VAL A 52 0.13 -7.64 -7.91
CA VAL A 52 0.60 -8.79 -8.68
C VAL A 52 -0.57 -9.47 -9.39
N ARG A 53 -0.28 -10.02 -10.57
CA ARG A 53 -1.25 -10.82 -11.32
C ARG A 53 -1.51 -12.14 -10.61
N ASP A 54 -2.74 -12.62 -10.73
CA ASP A 54 -3.09 -14.01 -10.45
C ASP A 54 -2.57 -14.93 -11.57
N ASP A 55 -2.28 -16.19 -11.23
CA ASP A 55 -1.83 -17.23 -12.14
C ASP A 55 -2.98 -17.97 -12.85
N GLY A 56 -4.23 -17.60 -12.55
CA GLY A 56 -5.45 -18.23 -13.06
C GLY A 56 -5.91 -19.46 -12.27
N ASN A 57 -5.16 -19.88 -11.25
CA ASN A 57 -5.44 -21.05 -10.40
C ASN A 57 -5.58 -20.67 -8.91
N GLY A 58 -5.75 -19.38 -8.60
CA GLY A 58 -5.89 -18.88 -7.24
C GLY A 58 -4.57 -18.67 -6.51
N HIS A 59 -3.46 -18.46 -7.24
CA HIS A 59 -2.19 -18.06 -6.65
C HIS A 59 -1.67 -16.77 -7.29
N PHE A 60 -1.05 -15.91 -6.49
CA PHE A 60 -0.34 -14.77 -7.03
C PHE A 60 0.96 -15.20 -7.72
N THR A 61 1.24 -14.59 -8.85
CA THR A 61 2.50 -14.74 -9.56
C THR A 61 3.67 -14.11 -8.78
N ASN A 62 4.89 -14.52 -9.09
CA ASN A 62 6.09 -14.05 -8.37
C ASN A 62 6.29 -12.53 -8.55
N GLU A 63 6.24 -11.79 -7.44
CA GLU A 63 6.44 -10.33 -7.38
C GLU A 63 7.81 -9.88 -7.90
N LEU A 64 8.84 -10.72 -7.74
CA LEU A 64 10.20 -10.39 -8.16
C LEU A 64 10.33 -10.29 -9.69
N GLU A 65 9.38 -10.84 -10.44
CA GLU A 65 9.32 -10.68 -11.89
C GLU A 65 8.52 -9.43 -12.26
N ILE A 66 9.19 -8.41 -12.77
CA ILE A 66 8.59 -7.10 -13.09
C ILE A 66 7.39 -7.15 -14.06
N ARG A 67 7.26 -8.23 -14.85
CA ARG A 67 6.13 -8.41 -15.78
C ARG A 67 4.85 -8.84 -15.08
N ASN A 68 4.97 -9.34 -13.85
CA ASN A 68 3.86 -9.81 -13.02
C ASN A 68 3.26 -8.68 -12.18
N THR A 69 3.97 -7.56 -12.02
CA THR A 69 3.50 -6.41 -11.26
C THR A 69 2.83 -5.38 -12.17
N LEU A 70 1.80 -4.72 -11.65
CA LEU A 70 1.06 -3.65 -12.32
C LEU A 70 1.45 -2.29 -11.73
N ASP A 71 1.29 -1.23 -12.54
CA ASP A 71 1.44 0.15 -12.07
C ASP A 71 0.37 0.44 -10.99
N PRO A 72 0.76 0.79 -9.75
CA PRO A 72 -0.19 1.03 -8.67
C PRO A 72 -0.87 2.40 -8.77
N SER A 73 -0.41 3.30 -9.65
CA SER A 73 -0.91 4.67 -9.76
C SER A 73 -2.44 4.75 -9.94
N PRO A 74 -3.08 3.96 -10.82
CA PRO A 74 -4.53 4.00 -11.02
C PRO A 74 -5.34 3.50 -9.81
N TYR A 75 -4.74 2.67 -8.95
CA TYR A 75 -5.40 2.06 -7.80
C TYR A 75 -5.30 2.92 -6.54
N LEU A 76 -4.23 3.70 -6.43
CA LEU A 76 -3.98 4.58 -5.29
C LEU A 76 -4.32 6.05 -5.57
N GLY A 77 -4.60 6.42 -6.83
CA GLY A 77 -4.86 7.81 -7.22
C GLY A 77 -3.65 8.72 -7.05
N LEU A 78 -2.44 8.16 -7.08
CA LEU A 78 -1.18 8.85 -6.86
C LEU A 78 -0.21 8.59 -8.03
N PRO A 79 0.66 9.55 -8.41
CA PRO A 79 1.60 9.38 -9.51
C PRO A 79 2.82 8.52 -9.09
N LEU A 80 2.63 7.21 -8.93
CA LEU A 80 3.63 6.29 -8.37
C LEU A 80 4.54 5.61 -9.40
N ASN A 81 4.26 5.76 -10.70
CA ASN A 81 5.07 5.16 -11.74
C ASN A 81 6.45 5.86 -11.88
N ALA A 82 7.51 5.22 -11.40
CA ALA A 82 8.87 5.76 -11.44
C ALA A 82 9.46 5.96 -12.85
N TYR A 83 8.90 5.33 -13.90
CA TYR A 83 9.31 5.59 -15.28
C TYR A 83 8.70 6.88 -15.84
N LYS A 84 7.55 7.30 -15.31
CA LYS A 84 6.83 8.51 -15.74
C LYS A 84 7.07 9.70 -14.82
N ASN A 85 7.23 9.46 -13.52
CA ASN A 85 7.21 10.49 -12.46
C ASN A 85 8.56 10.58 -11.72
N ARG A 86 9.68 10.59 -12.46
CA ARG A 86 11.04 10.48 -11.90
C ARG A 86 11.41 11.57 -10.89
N ASP A 87 10.96 12.80 -11.15
CA ASP A 87 11.39 13.98 -10.41
C ASP A 87 10.25 14.58 -9.56
N GLN A 88 9.27 13.75 -9.19
CA GLN A 88 8.09 14.18 -8.45
C GLN A 88 7.95 13.41 -7.15
N ILE A 89 7.67 14.14 -6.06
CA ILE A 89 7.26 13.53 -4.80
C ILE A 89 5.75 13.25 -4.91
N PRO A 90 5.30 11.98 -4.82
CA PRO A 90 3.87 11.68 -4.85
C PRO A 90 3.18 12.35 -3.66
N GLN A 91 2.25 13.25 -3.97
CA GLN A 91 1.39 13.91 -2.99
C GLN A 91 -0.05 13.54 -3.31
N CYS A 92 -0.90 13.46 -2.29
CA CYS A 92 -2.34 13.46 -2.54
C CYS A 92 -2.69 14.75 -3.28
N PRO A 93 -3.49 14.69 -4.36
CA PRO A 93 -4.00 15.92 -4.97
C PRO A 93 -4.69 16.73 -3.88
N SER A 94 -4.30 17.99 -3.75
CA SER A 94 -5.01 18.94 -2.89
C SER A 94 -6.38 19.04 -3.52
N GLY A 95 -7.42 18.47 -2.87
CA GLY A 95 -8.73 18.30 -3.50
C GLY A 95 -9.13 19.58 -4.22
N ASP A 96 -9.25 19.50 -5.55
CA ASP A 96 -10.05 20.48 -6.25
C ASP A 96 -11.43 20.39 -5.60
N GLN A 97 -11.89 21.52 -5.08
CA GLN A 97 -13.28 21.67 -4.72
C GLN A 97 -14.07 21.48 -6.01
N GLU A 98 -14.52 20.25 -6.27
CA GLU A 98 -15.57 20.00 -7.24
C GLU A 98 -16.84 20.66 -6.69
N GLU A 99 -17.16 21.83 -7.26
CA GLU A 99 -18.43 22.54 -7.15
C GLU A 99 -19.51 21.87 -8.02
#